data_AF-A0AAW9PTG1-F1
#
_entry.id   AF-A0AAW9PTG1-F1
#
_cell.length_a   1.000
_cell.length_b   1.000
_cell.length_c   1.000
_cell.angle_alpha   90.00
_cell.angle_beta   90.00
_cell.angle_gamma   90.00
#
_symmetry.space_group_name_H-M   'P 1'
#
loop_
_entity.id
_entity.type
_entity.pdbx_description
1 polymer ?
#
loop_
_entity_poly.entity_id
_entity_poly.type
_entity_poly.pdbx_seq_one_letter_code
_entity_poly.pdbx_strand_id
1 'polypeptide(L)'
;MDVQSDEAIAAYVRDACDTLSHPVGTCKMGTDPMAVVDPELRVHGIDGLRVVDASIMQTLTTRNTNAPTIVIGEKAADLIRKSSGFN
;
A
#
# COMPACT_ATOMS: atom_id res chain seq x y z
N MET A 1 19.49 -16.08 25.80
CA MET A 1 18.85 -15.02 26.60
C MET A 1 17.70 -15.65 27.34
N ASP A 2 17.67 -15.53 28.67
CA ASP A 2 16.55 -16.01 29.48
C ASP A 2 15.50 -14.90 29.52
N VAL A 3 14.52 -14.96 28.61
CA VAL A 3 13.47 -13.94 28.44
C VAL A 3 12.17 -14.55 28.93
N GLN A 4 11.81 -14.31 30.20
CA GLN A 4 10.71 -15.03 30.88
C GLN A 4 9.65 -14.11 31.52
N SER A 5 9.81 -12.78 31.44
CA SER A 5 8.78 -11.81 31.86
C SER A 5 8.31 -10.97 30.67
N ASP A 6 7.09 -10.43 30.74
CA ASP A 6 6.53 -9.58 29.68
C ASP A 6 7.40 -8.35 29.42
N GLU A 7 7.99 -7.77 30.46
CA GLU A 7 8.91 -6.64 30.34
C GLU A 7 10.17 -7.02 29.57
N ALA A 8 10.73 -8.21 29.86
CA ALA A 8 11.90 -8.73 29.17
C ALA A 8 11.59 -9.05 27.70
N ILE A 9 10.42 -9.64 27.42
CA ILE A 9 9.94 -9.90 26.05
C ILE A 9 9.79 -8.58 25.28
N ALA A 10 9.14 -7.58 25.87
CA ALA A 10 8.95 -6.29 25.22
C ALA A 10 10.26 -5.55 24.96
N ALA A 11 11.24 -5.65 25.87
CA ALA A 11 12.57 -5.08 25.68
C ALA A 11 13.31 -5.76 24.51
N TYR A 12 13.26 -7.09 24.45
CA TYR A 12 13.85 -7.85 23.35
C TYR A 12 13.21 -7.50 22.00
N VAL A 13 11.86 -7.43 21.94
CA VAL A 13 11.16 -7.05 20.71
C VAL A 13 11.56 -5.66 20.25
N ARG A 14 11.69 -4.67 21.14
CA ARG A 14 12.12 -3.32 20.74
C ARG A 14 13.53 -3.27 20.15
N ASP A 15 14.43 -4.13 20.63
CA ASP A 15 15.83 -4.18 20.19
C ASP A 15 16.00 -4.99 18.89
N ALA A 16 15.25 -6.08 18.74
CA ALA A 16 15.42 -7.04 17.64
C ALA A 16 14.36 -6.94 16.52
N CYS A 17 13.33 -6.11 16.68
CA CYS A 17 12.29 -5.94 15.65
C CYS A 17 12.89 -5.27 14.41
N ASP A 18 12.56 -5.82 13.24
CA ASP A 18 12.97 -5.29 11.94
C ASP A 18 11.76 -5.32 10.99
N THR A 19 11.87 -4.59 9.89
CA THR A 19 10.88 -4.59 8.84
C THR A 19 10.98 -5.85 7.98
N LEU A 20 9.83 -6.45 7.66
CA LEU A 20 9.75 -7.47 6.60
C LEU A 20 9.73 -6.87 5.20
N SER A 21 10.03 -5.56 5.07
CA SER A 21 10.10 -4.83 3.80
C SER A 21 8.80 -4.86 2.99
N HIS A 22 7.66 -4.73 3.67
CA HIS A 22 6.32 -4.58 3.05
C HIS A 22 5.72 -3.18 3.28
N PRO A 23 6.35 -2.08 2.83
CA PRO A 23 5.80 -0.74 2.99
C PRO A 23 4.57 -0.53 2.09
N VAL A 24 3.53 0.12 2.64
CA VAL A 24 2.28 0.45 1.95
C VAL A 24 1.68 1.76 2.47
N GLY A 25 0.70 2.31 1.76
CA GLY A 25 -0.24 3.31 2.30
C GLY A 25 0.17 4.78 2.28
N THR A 26 1.35 5.13 1.77
CA THR A 26 1.80 6.55 1.68
C THR A 26 1.01 7.39 0.67
N CYS A 27 0.34 6.77 -0.30
CA CYS A 27 -0.51 7.41 -1.30
C CYS A 27 -1.94 6.86 -1.25
N LYS A 28 -2.49 6.75 -0.03
CA LYS A 28 -3.79 6.13 0.27
C LYS A 28 -4.86 6.38 -0.80
N MET A 29 -5.40 5.31 -1.36
CA MET A 29 -6.59 5.34 -2.21
C MET A 29 -7.85 5.56 -1.36
N GLY A 30 -8.71 6.50 -1.73
CA GLY A 30 -9.97 6.73 -1.03
C GLY A 30 -10.79 7.89 -1.57
N THR A 31 -11.81 8.27 -0.79
CA THR A 31 -12.68 9.43 -1.04
C THR A 31 -12.77 10.36 0.17
N ASP A 32 -12.00 10.06 1.23
CA ASP A 32 -11.91 10.89 2.42
C ASP A 32 -10.81 11.95 2.30
N PRO A 33 -10.79 12.97 3.18
CA PRO A 33 -9.81 14.07 3.08
C PRO A 33 -8.34 13.67 3.19
N MET A 34 -8.02 12.47 3.66
CA MET A 34 -6.64 11.96 3.73
C MET A 34 -6.25 11.14 2.50
N ALA A 35 -7.15 10.96 1.53
CA ALA A 35 -6.86 10.25 0.29
C ALA A 35 -5.90 11.06 -0.61
N VAL A 36 -4.97 10.36 -1.25
CA VAL A 36 -4.04 10.94 -2.24
C VAL A 36 -4.48 10.61 -3.66
N VAL A 37 -5.05 9.41 -3.86
CA VAL A 37 -5.63 9.00 -5.14
C VAL A 37 -7.09 8.59 -4.99
N ASP A 38 -7.87 8.79 -6.05
CA ASP A 38 -9.26 8.34 -6.14
C ASP A 38 -9.37 6.83 -6.44
N PRO A 39 -10.58 6.23 -6.44
CA PRO A 39 -10.78 4.82 -6.80
C PRO A 39 -10.38 4.44 -8.23
N GLU A 40 -10.12 5.41 -9.10
CA GLU A 40 -9.56 5.22 -10.45
C GLU A 40 -8.04 5.45 -10.52
N LEU A 41 -7.40 5.54 -9.35
CA LEU A 41 -5.98 5.72 -9.12
C LEU A 41 -5.43 7.07 -9.57
N ARG A 42 -6.30 8.05 -9.82
CA ARG A 42 -5.92 9.41 -10.26
C ARG A 42 -5.52 10.24 -9.04
N VAL A 43 -4.43 10.98 -9.17
CA VAL A 43 -3.96 11.86 -8.10
C VAL A 43 -4.92 13.04 -7.95
N HIS A 44 -5.39 13.29 -6.73
CA HIS A 44 -6.27 14.42 -6.47
C HIS A 44 -5.57 15.76 -6.80
N GLY A 45 -6.24 16.61 -7.57
CA GLY A 45 -5.76 17.94 -7.94
C GLY A 45 -4.68 17.96 -9.04
N ILE A 46 -4.34 16.82 -9.65
CA ILE A 46 -3.36 16.76 -10.74
C ILE A 46 -3.94 15.95 -11.91
N ASP A 47 -4.05 16.60 -13.06
CA ASP A 47 -4.54 15.96 -14.27
C ASP A 47 -3.49 15.04 -14.90
N GLY A 48 -3.94 13.91 -15.46
CA GLY A 48 -3.10 12.99 -16.22
C GLY A 48 -2.12 12.16 -15.39
N LEU A 49 -2.13 12.26 -14.06
CA LEU A 49 -1.24 11.52 -13.16
C LEU A 49 -1.97 10.42 -12.38
N ARG A 50 -1.34 9.24 -12.30
CA ARG A 50 -1.80 8.11 -11.48
C ARG A 50 -0.66 7.54 -10.64
N VAL A 51 -0.99 6.96 -9.49
CA VAL A 51 -0.06 6.16 -8.66
C VAL A 51 -0.50 4.70 -8.72
N VAL A 52 0.43 3.82 -9.08
CA VAL A 52 0.14 2.40 -9.36
C VAL A 52 1.21 1.52 -8.71
N ASP A 53 1.17 1.41 -7.38
CA ASP A 53 2.03 0.53 -6.59
C ASP A 53 1.41 0.28 -5.20
N ALA A 54 2.16 -0.33 -4.27
CA ALA A 54 1.66 -0.64 -2.94
C ALA A 54 1.34 0.56 -2.04
N SER A 55 1.81 1.76 -2.39
CA SER A 55 1.52 2.98 -1.64
C SER A 55 0.04 3.34 -1.61
N ILE A 56 -0.77 2.84 -2.56
CA ILE A 56 -2.21 3.14 -2.62
C ILE A 56 -3.04 2.31 -1.62
N MET A 57 -2.49 1.21 -1.09
CA MET A 57 -3.22 0.30 -0.22
C MET A 57 -3.57 1.01 1.10
N GLN A 58 -4.83 0.94 1.54
CA GLN A 58 -5.27 1.59 2.79
C GLN A 58 -4.67 0.95 4.03
N THR A 59 -4.44 -0.36 3.99
CA THR A 59 -3.87 -1.17 5.07
C THR A 59 -2.99 -2.28 4.49
N LEU A 60 -2.07 -2.80 5.31
CA LEU A 60 -1.22 -3.93 4.91
C LEU A 60 -2.06 -5.18 4.69
N THR A 61 -1.84 -5.86 3.57
CA THR A 61 -2.47 -7.14 3.27
C THR A 61 -1.92 -8.26 4.16
N THR A 62 -2.72 -9.28 4.46
CA THR A 62 -2.31 -10.41 5.33
C THR A 62 -1.20 -11.31 4.75
N ARG A 63 -0.87 -11.13 3.47
CA ARG A 63 0.21 -11.83 2.77
C ARG A 63 1.19 -10.81 2.17
N ASN A 64 2.33 -11.34 1.71
CA ASN A 64 3.37 -10.59 1.00
C ASN A 64 2.76 -9.66 -0.07
N THR A 65 3.24 -8.40 -0.11
CA THR A 65 2.70 -7.32 -0.95
C THR A 65 3.00 -7.47 -2.43
N ASN A 66 3.85 -8.40 -2.85
CA ASN A 66 4.17 -8.64 -4.27
C ASN A 66 2.92 -8.95 -5.10
N ALA A 67 2.16 -9.99 -4.73
CA ALA A 67 0.96 -10.39 -5.47
C ALA A 67 -0.11 -9.28 -5.49
N PRO A 68 -0.44 -8.62 -4.36
CA PRO A 68 -1.29 -7.43 -4.36
C PRO A 68 -0.80 -6.31 -5.28
N THR A 69 0.51 -6.03 -5.33
CA THR A 69 1.08 -4.98 -6.19
C THR A 69 0.93 -5.31 -7.67
N ILE A 70 1.15 -6.57 -8.05
CA ILE A 70 0.91 -7.04 -9.42
C ILE A 70 -0.56 -6.83 -9.81
N VAL A 71 -1.50 -7.20 -8.94
CA VAL A 71 -2.94 -7.04 -9.19
C VAL A 71 -3.33 -5.55 -9.31
N ILE A 72 -2.70 -4.66 -8.54
CA ILE A 72 -2.87 -3.20 -8.68
C ILE A 72 -2.43 -2.75 -10.08
N GLY A 73 -1.29 -3.24 -10.57
CA GLY A 73 -0.80 -2.98 -11.92
C GLY A 73 -1.79 -3.44 -13.01
N GLU A 74 -2.27 -4.68 -12.92
CA GLU A 74 -3.29 -5.23 -13.84
C GLU A 74 -4.58 -4.39 -13.83
N LYS A 75 -5.07 -4.03 -12.64
CA LYS A 75 -6.26 -3.20 -12.50
C LYS A 75 -6.07 -1.81 -13.09
N ALA A 76 -4.90 -1.21 -12.91
CA ALA A 76 -4.58 0.09 -13.47
C ALA A 76 -4.51 0.04 -15.00
N ALA A 77 -3.94 -1.01 -15.57
CA ALA A 77 -3.91 -1.23 -17.02
C ALA A 77 -5.33 -1.23 -17.59
N ASP A 78 -6.26 -1.97 -16.97
CA ASP A 78 -7.68 -1.98 -17.33
C ASP A 78 -8.32 -0.59 -17.27
N LEU A 79 -8.08 0.16 -16.19
CA LEU A 79 -8.63 1.51 -15.99
C LEU A 79 -8.10 2.48 -17.06
N ILE A 80 -6.80 2.42 -17.35
CA ILE A 80 -6.16 3.25 -18.37
C ILE A 80 -6.74 2.93 -19.74
N ARG A 81 -6.81 1.65 -20.11
CA ARG A 81 -7.35 1.21 -21.41
C ARG A 81 -8.76 1.75 -21.64
N LYS A 82 -9.64 1.55 -20.65
CA LYS A 82 -11.03 2.08 -20.67
C LYS A 82 -11.09 3.60 -20.81
N SER A 83 -10.23 4.34 -20.11
CA SER A 83 -10.20 5.81 -20.17
C SER A 83 -9.64 6.36 -21.49
N SER A 84 -8.76 5.61 -22.16
CA SER A 84 -8.10 6.02 -23.40
C SER A 84 -8.88 5.70 -24.69
N GLY A 85 -10.04 5.04 -24.60
CA GLY A 85 -10.85 4.65 -25.76
C GLY A 85 -10.27 3.49 -26.58
N PHE A 86 -9.20 2.84 -26.11
CA PHE A 86 -8.70 1.59 -26.67
C PHE A 86 -9.54 0.44 -26.09
N ASN A 87 -10.31 -0.25 -26.95
CA ASN A 87 -11.04 -1.47 -26.61
C ASN A 87 -10.33 -2.69 -27.20
#